data_AF-A0A147F884-F1
#
_entry.id   AF-A0A147F884-F1
#
_cell.length_a   1.000
_cell.length_b   1.000
_cell.length_c   1.000
_cell.angle_alpha   90.00
_cell.angle_beta   90.00
_cell.angle_gamma   90.00
#
_symmetry.space_group_name_H-M   'P 1'
#
loop_
_entity.id
_entity.type
_entity.pdbx_description
1 polymer ?
#
loop_
_entity_poly.entity_id
_entity_poly.type
_entity_poly.pdbx_seq_one_letter_code
_entity_poly.pdbx_strand_id
1 'polypeptide(L)'
;MLGLVVLGTFVLVPTVGTYMDQRQQIQALKSAVALSQSQVADLQAQRERWSDPAYITTQARERLYYTMPGEVVYLIDDDLPASTALQEQPDVSEDVGQTRTDWMSQFMRSLTSAGAAQVVVPTVGVPDPTPAPDSTPAP
;
A
#
# COMPACT_ATOMS: atom_id res chain seq x y z
N MET A 1 -25.69 -65.86 -27.78
CA MET A 1 -24.69 -64.94 -27.20
C MET A 1 -24.62 -63.61 -27.95
N LEU A 2 -24.40 -63.59 -29.27
CA LEU A 2 -24.21 -62.35 -30.04
C LEU A 2 -25.40 -61.35 -29.97
N GLY A 3 -26.64 -61.84 -30.01
CA GLY A 3 -27.83 -60.97 -29.90
C GLY A 3 -27.97 -60.22 -28.56
N LEU A 4 -27.57 -60.83 -27.44
CA LEU A 4 -27.57 -60.17 -26.13
C LEU A 4 -26.55 -59.03 -26.06
N VAL A 5 -25.40 -59.19 -26.72
CA VAL A 5 -24.36 -58.17 -26.79
C VAL A 5 -24.82 -56.96 -27.60
N VAL A 6 -25.48 -57.18 -28.74
CA VAL A 6 -26.01 -56.09 -29.57
C VAL A 6 -27.12 -55.32 -28.85
N LEU A 7 -28.05 -56.05 -28.21
CA LEU A 7 -29.15 -55.44 -27.47
C LEU A 7 -28.64 -54.67 -26.23
N GLY A 8 -27.69 -55.25 -25.50
CA GLY A 8 -27.00 -54.57 -24.40
C GLY A 8 -26.28 -53.30 -24.85
N THR A 9 -25.58 -53.33 -25.98
CA THR A 9 -24.86 -52.16 -26.53
C THR A 9 -25.84 -51.06 -26.95
N PHE A 10 -26.95 -51.41 -27.61
CA PHE A 10 -27.94 -50.44 -28.07
C PHE A 10 -28.62 -49.69 -26.92
N VAL A 11 -28.81 -50.35 -25.77
CA VAL A 11 -29.37 -49.72 -24.56
C VAL A 11 -28.29 -48.90 -23.83
N LEU A 12 -27.06 -49.40 -23.75
CA LEU A 12 -26.02 -48.79 -22.92
C LEU A 12 -25.47 -47.49 -23.52
N VAL A 13 -25.28 -47.43 -24.84
CA VAL A 13 -24.73 -46.25 -25.53
C VAL A 13 -25.49 -44.95 -25.20
N PRO A 14 -26.84 -44.86 -25.33
CA PRO A 14 -27.56 -43.65 -24.97
C PRO A 14 -27.53 -43.33 -23.47
N THR A 15 -27.42 -44.33 -22.59
CA THR A 15 -27.32 -44.09 -21.12
C THR A 15 -25.99 -43.49 -20.69
N VAL A 16 -24.90 -43.81 -21.39
CA VAL A 16 -23.58 -43.24 -21.10
C VAL A 16 -23.54 -41.75 -21.48
N GLY A 17 -24.14 -41.37 -22.61
CA GLY A 17 -24.22 -39.97 -23.02
C GLY A 17 -25.01 -39.11 -22.03
N THR A 18 -26.21 -39.56 -21.64
CA THR A 18 -27.05 -38.81 -20.69
C THR A 18 -26.42 -38.69 -19.31
N TYR A 19 -25.70 -39.71 -18.85
CA TYR A 19 -24.96 -39.65 -17.59
C TYR A 19 -23.87 -38.58 -17.63
N MET A 20 -23.10 -38.50 -18.72
CA MET A 20 -22.04 -37.49 -18.87
C MET A 20 -22.63 -36.07 -18.89
N ASP A 21 -23.73 -35.87 -19.62
CA ASP A 21 -24.45 -34.58 -19.65
C ASP A 21 -24.95 -34.19 -18.25
N GLN A 22 -25.54 -35.12 -17.50
CA GLN A 22 -25.98 -34.88 -16.13
C GLN A 22 -24.81 -34.50 -15.22
N ARG A 23 -23.65 -35.18 -15.36
CA ARG A 23 -22.45 -34.84 -14.59
C ARG A 23 -21.97 -33.42 -14.89
N GLN A 24 -21.94 -33.03 -16.16
CA GLN A 24 -21.57 -31.67 -16.56
C GLN A 24 -22.56 -30.63 -16.02
N GLN A 25 -23.87 -30.89 -16.14
CA GLN A 25 -24.89 -30.00 -15.59
C GLN A 25 -24.76 -29.82 -14.07
N ILE A 26 -24.53 -30.91 -13.32
CA ILE A 26 -24.33 -30.84 -11.87
C ILE A 26 -23.08 -30.01 -11.53
N GLN A 27 -21.98 -30.18 -12.28
CA GLN A 27 -20.77 -29.40 -12.04
C GLN A 27 -20.98 -27.91 -12.34
N ALA A 28 -21.64 -27.58 -13.45
CA ALA A 28 -21.98 -26.21 -13.79
C ALA A 28 -22.92 -25.55 -12.76
N LEU A 29 -23.91 -26.29 -12.24
CA LEU A 29 -24.80 -25.78 -11.20
C LEU A 29 -24.05 -25.55 -9.88
N LYS A 30 -23.16 -26.47 -9.51
CA LYS A 30 -22.33 -26.33 -8.31
C LYS A 30 -21.40 -25.12 -8.40
N SER A 31 -20.77 -24.90 -9.55
CA SER A 31 -19.91 -23.72 -9.73
C SER A 31 -20.71 -22.42 -9.69
N ALA A 32 -21.91 -22.39 -10.30
CA ALA A 32 -22.81 -21.24 -10.21
C ALA A 32 -23.22 -20.94 -8.77
N VAL A 33 -23.61 -21.96 -7.99
CA VAL A 33 -23.96 -21.80 -6.58
C VAL A 33 -22.77 -21.29 -5.75
N ALA A 34 -21.58 -21.84 -5.96
CA ALA A 34 -20.37 -21.39 -5.25
C ALA A 34 -20.05 -19.92 -5.56
N LEU A 35 -20.18 -19.50 -6.81
CA LEU A 35 -19.97 -18.12 -7.25
C LEU A 35 -21.04 -17.16 -6.68
N SER A 36 -22.30 -17.58 -6.62
CA SER A 36 -23.34 -16.77 -5.95
C SER A 36 -23.10 -16.66 -4.45
N GLN A 37 -22.66 -17.73 -3.79
CA GLN A 37 -22.33 -17.71 -2.37
C GLN A 37 -21.14 -16.78 -2.07
N SER A 38 -20.10 -16.80 -2.90
CA SER A 38 -18.97 -15.87 -2.72
C SER A 38 -19.39 -14.42 -2.88
N GLN A 39 -20.22 -14.11 -3.89
CA GLN A 39 -20.76 -12.76 -4.07
C GLN A 39 -21.60 -12.31 -2.87
N VAL A 40 -22.44 -13.19 -2.32
CA VAL A 40 -23.23 -12.87 -1.13
C VAL A 40 -22.32 -12.59 0.07
N ALA A 41 -21.27 -13.39 0.27
CA ALA A 41 -20.30 -13.17 1.34
C ALA A 41 -19.57 -11.83 1.18
N ASP A 42 -19.12 -11.50 -0.04
CA ASP A 42 -18.44 -10.23 -0.34
C ASP A 42 -19.36 -9.04 -0.11
N LEU A 43 -20.63 -9.14 -0.52
CA LEU A 43 -21.63 -8.10 -0.31
C LEU A 43 -21.95 -7.93 1.17
N GLN A 44 -22.05 -9.02 1.94
CA GLN A 44 -22.26 -8.95 3.38
C GLN A 44 -21.07 -8.27 4.09
N ALA A 45 -19.84 -8.65 3.73
CA ALA A 45 -18.63 -8.02 4.28
C ALA A 45 -18.51 -6.54 3.91
N GLN A 46 -18.96 -6.15 2.71
CA GLN A 46 -19.07 -4.73 2.36
C GLN A 46 -20.12 -4.05 3.24
N ARG A 47 -21.31 -4.62 3.36
CA ARG A 47 -22.41 -4.05 4.16
C ARG A 47 -22.02 -3.84 5.62
N GLU A 48 -21.29 -4.78 6.20
CA GLU A 48 -20.75 -4.67 7.56
C GLU A 48 -19.75 -3.51 7.68
N ARG A 49 -18.81 -3.38 6.72
CA ARG A 49 -17.89 -2.22 6.66
C ARG A 49 -18.63 -0.89 6.55
N TRP A 50 -19.67 -0.81 5.72
CA TRP A 50 -20.50 0.40 5.58
C TRP A 50 -21.36 0.69 6.82
N SER A 51 -21.50 -0.25 7.76
CA SER A 51 -22.25 -0.01 9.00
C SER A 51 -21.43 0.75 10.06
N ASP A 52 -20.10 0.81 9.89
CA ASP A 52 -19.21 1.56 10.78
C ASP A 52 -19.19 3.06 10.40
N PRO A 53 -19.61 3.96 11.31
CA PRO A 53 -19.54 5.41 11.09
C PRO A 53 -18.11 5.93 10.78
N ALA A 54 -17.07 5.30 11.33
CA ALA A 54 -15.68 5.68 11.07
C ALA A 54 -15.28 5.39 9.61
N TYR A 55 -15.75 4.27 9.07
CA TYR A 55 -15.52 3.92 7.67
C TYR A 55 -16.22 4.91 6.72
N ILE A 56 -17.49 5.24 7.01
CA ILE A 56 -18.25 6.21 6.20
C ILE A 56 -17.58 7.59 6.21
N THR A 57 -17.18 8.09 7.38
CA THR A 57 -16.57 9.43 7.51
C THR A 57 -15.22 9.50 6.79
N THR A 58 -14.41 8.44 6.87
CA THR A 58 -13.15 8.34 6.11
C THR A 58 -13.40 8.36 4.60
N GLN A 59 -14.30 7.51 4.10
CA GLN A 59 -14.64 7.47 2.67
C GLN A 59 -15.23 8.78 2.15
N ALA A 60 -16.08 9.43 2.95
CA ALA A 60 -16.67 10.72 2.63
C ALA A 60 -15.62 11.83 2.56
N ARG A 61 -14.63 11.82 3.45
CA ARG A 61 -13.53 12.79 3.44
C ARG A 61 -12.58 12.59 2.26
N GLU A 62 -12.18 11.34 1.99
CA GLU A 62 -11.25 11.01 0.90
C GLU A 62 -11.83 11.28 -0.48
N ARG A 63 -13.11 10.93 -0.71
CA ARG A 63 -13.71 10.98 -2.05
C ARG A 63 -14.53 12.23 -2.32
N LEU A 64 -15.20 12.76 -1.29
CA LEU A 64 -16.18 13.83 -1.43
C LEU A 64 -15.74 15.10 -0.69
N TYR A 65 -14.58 15.09 -0.03
CA TYR A 65 -14.06 16.21 0.77
C TYR A 65 -15.05 16.68 1.84
N TYR A 66 -15.91 15.79 2.34
CA TYR A 66 -16.83 16.12 3.42
C TYR A 66 -16.10 16.26 4.75
N THR A 67 -16.57 17.22 5.53
CA THR A 67 -15.99 17.63 6.82
C THR A 67 -17.07 17.68 7.88
N MET A 68 -16.68 17.58 9.16
CA MET A 68 -17.62 17.78 10.26
C MET A 68 -17.94 19.28 10.41
N PRO A 69 -19.15 19.65 10.88
CA PRO A 69 -19.45 21.04 11.16
C PRO A 69 -18.45 21.63 12.16
N GLY A 70 -17.73 22.68 11.76
CA GLY A 70 -16.70 23.36 12.57
C GLY A 70 -15.25 23.01 12.22
N GLU A 71 -15.01 22.05 11.32
CA GLU A 71 -13.68 21.67 10.86
C GLU A 71 -13.28 22.47 9.61
N VAL A 72 -12.06 23.02 9.59
CA VAL A 72 -11.52 23.84 8.49
C VAL A 72 -10.60 22.98 7.62
N VAL A 73 -10.95 22.83 6.34
CA VAL A 73 -10.16 22.05 5.37
C VAL A 73 -9.18 22.96 4.64
N TYR A 74 -7.91 22.58 4.59
CA TYR A 74 -6.90 23.22 3.76
C TYR A 74 -6.69 22.38 2.50
N LEU A 75 -6.94 22.96 1.33
CA LEU A 75 -6.56 22.36 0.06
C LEU A 75 -5.25 23.00 -0.38
N ILE A 76 -4.20 22.19 -0.53
CA ILE A 76 -2.92 22.64 -1.06
C ILE A 76 -3.00 22.44 -2.57
N ASP A 77 -3.04 23.54 -3.30
CA ASP A 77 -2.88 23.56 -4.75
C ASP A 77 -1.40 23.86 -5.02
N ASP A 78 -0.65 22.86 -5.48
CA ASP A 78 0.78 22.98 -5.79
C ASP A 78 0.98 23.71 -7.13
N ASP A 79 0.50 24.95 -7.24
CA ASP A 79 0.79 25.86 -8.35
C ASP A 79 2.13 26.59 -8.16
N LEU A 80 3.08 25.90 -7.53
CA LEU A 80 4.42 26.45 -7.37
C LEU A 80 5.17 26.30 -8.70
N PRO A 81 5.91 27.33 -9.14
CA PRO A 81 6.74 27.22 -10.33
C PRO A 81 7.72 26.05 -10.15
N ALA A 82 8.01 25.31 -11.23
CA ALA A 82 8.88 24.12 -11.20
C ALA A 82 10.27 24.36 -10.58
N SER A 83 10.70 25.62 -10.48
CA SER A 83 11.90 26.04 -9.75
C SER A 83 11.85 25.86 -8.23
N THR A 84 10.64 25.74 -7.66
CA THR A 84 10.37 25.61 -6.22
C THR A 84 9.82 24.23 -5.87
N ALA A 85 9.51 23.40 -6.87
CA ALA A 85 9.23 21.99 -6.66
C ALA A 85 10.45 21.34 -6.01
N LEU A 86 10.27 20.70 -4.85
CA LEU A 86 11.29 19.85 -4.27
C LEU A 86 11.73 18.85 -5.35
N GLN A 87 13.04 18.73 -5.59
CA GLN A 87 13.57 17.70 -6.48
C GLN A 87 12.94 16.36 -6.09
N GLU A 88 12.18 15.77 -7.01
CA GLU A 88 11.65 14.41 -6.85
C GLU A 88 12.79 13.52 -6.37
N GLN A 89 12.62 12.94 -5.18
CA GLN A 89 13.57 11.96 -4.69
C GLN A 89 13.64 10.87 -5.75
N PRO A 90 14.85 10.48 -6.19
CA PRO A 90 14.99 9.46 -7.20
C PRO A 90 14.23 8.21 -6.76
N ASP A 91 13.50 7.61 -7.69
CA ASP A 91 12.73 6.38 -7.47
C ASP A 91 13.60 5.39 -6.68
N VAL A 92 13.10 4.98 -5.51
CA VAL A 92 13.80 4.03 -4.66
C VAL A 92 13.82 2.71 -5.43
N SER A 93 15.00 2.29 -5.88
CA SER A 93 15.17 1.04 -6.62
C SER A 93 14.56 -0.12 -5.82
N GLU A 94 13.70 -0.92 -6.47
CA GLU A 94 13.16 -2.15 -5.89
C GLU A 94 14.25 -3.21 -5.64
N ASP A 95 15.44 -2.99 -6.19
CA ASP A 95 16.60 -3.80 -5.91
C ASP A 95 17.16 -3.43 -4.53
N VAL A 96 16.88 -4.25 -3.54
CA VAL A 96 17.43 -4.12 -2.20
C VAL A 96 18.91 -4.48 -2.27
N GLY A 97 19.73 -3.48 -2.62
CA GLY A 97 21.17 -3.54 -2.41
C GLY A 97 21.41 -3.76 -0.92
N GLN A 98 21.88 -4.95 -0.54
CA GLN A 98 22.39 -5.18 0.81
C GLN A 98 23.63 -4.31 1.00
N THR A 99 23.43 -3.08 1.45
CA THR A 99 24.51 -2.29 2.01
C THR A 99 25.02 -3.08 3.19
N ARG A 100 26.23 -3.66 3.06
CA ARG A 100 26.96 -4.28 4.16
C ARG A 100 27.37 -3.19 5.15
N THR A 101 26.38 -2.66 5.85
CA THR A 101 26.60 -1.73 6.93
C THR A 101 26.98 -2.57 8.14
N ASP A 102 28.26 -2.53 8.49
CA ASP A 102 28.75 -3.06 9.76
C ASP A 102 28.25 -2.13 10.89
N TRP A 103 27.02 -2.39 11.33
CA TRP A 103 26.32 -1.65 12.39
C TRP A 103 27.15 -1.60 13.68
N MET A 104 27.92 -2.65 13.96
CA MET A 104 28.75 -2.73 15.16
C MET A 104 29.91 -1.74 15.08
N SER A 105 30.57 -1.66 13.94
CA SER A 105 31.62 -0.66 13.71
C SER A 105 31.09 0.77 13.73
N GLN A 106 29.87 1.01 13.22
CA GLN A 106 29.23 2.32 13.28
C GLN A 106 28.87 2.72 14.72
N PHE A 107 28.33 1.79 15.50
CA PHE A 107 28.04 2.00 16.91
C PHE A 107 29.30 2.35 17.71
N MET A 108 30.39 1.58 17.51
CA MET A 108 31.65 1.82 18.21
C MET A 108 32.31 3.14 17.81
N ARG A 109 32.21 3.53 16.53
CA ARG A 109 32.64 4.87 16.08
C ARG A 109 31.84 5.98 16.74
N SER A 110 30.51 5.85 16.83
CA SER A 110 29.64 6.84 17.47
C SER A 110 29.96 7.00 18.96
N LEU A 111 30.18 5.89 19.67
CA LEU A 111 30.57 5.91 21.08
C LEU A 111 31.91 6.63 21.27
N THR A 112 32.89 6.34 20.41
CA THR A 112 34.22 6.97 20.47
C THR A 112 34.15 8.46 20.10
N SER A 113 33.39 8.83 19.07
CA SER A 113 33.24 10.23 18.68
C SER A 113 32.49 11.05 19.73
N ALA A 114 31.48 10.46 20.38
CA ALA A 114 30.77 11.10 21.48
C ALA A 114 31.67 11.29 22.70
N GLY A 115 32.53 10.33 23.01
CA GLY A 115 33.53 10.46 24.07
C GLY A 115 34.62 11.50 23.77
N ALA A 116 34.95 11.71 22.49
CA ALA A 116 35.92 12.71 22.05
C ALA A 116 35.31 14.11 21.81
N ALA A 117 33.98 14.23 21.87
CA ALA A 117 33.30 15.50 21.65
C ALA A 117 33.70 16.50 22.75
N GLN A 118 34.29 17.63 22.33
CA GLN A 118 34.56 18.73 23.24
C GLN A 118 33.23 19.34 23.66
N VAL A 119 32.94 19.30 24.96
CA VAL A 119 31.81 20.03 25.52
C VAL A 119 32.13 21.51 25.44
N VAL A 120 31.61 22.17 24.40
CA VAL A 120 31.56 23.63 24.37
C VAL A 120 30.56 24.03 25.42
N VAL A 121 31.05 24.60 26.53
CA VAL A 121 30.17 25.26 27.50
C VAL A 121 29.55 26.45 26.78
N PRO A 122 28.22 26.51 26.60
CA PRO A 122 27.59 27.67 26.01
C PRO A 122 27.78 28.82 26.98
N THR A 123 28.65 29.77 26.63
CA THR A 123 28.78 31.03 27.36
C THR A 123 27.55 31.87 27.01
N VAL A 124 26.43 31.62 27.71
CA VAL A 124 25.22 32.43 27.63
C VAL A 124 25.55 33.80 28.26
N GLY A 125 25.95 34.77 27.43
CA GLY A 125 26.15 36.15 27.88
C GLY A 125 27.14 37.02 27.11
N VAL A 126 27.87 36.51 26.13
CA VAL A 126 28.73 37.37 25.29
C VAL A 126 28.02 37.61 23.95
N PRO A 127 27.63 38.86 23.61
CA PRO A 127 27.13 39.16 22.27
C PRO A 127 28.21 38.83 21.24
N ASP A 128 27.81 38.26 20.10
CA ASP A 128 28.70 38.01 18.96
C ASP A 128 29.56 39.27 18.69
N PRO A 129 30.89 39.13 18.50
CA PRO A 129 31.66 40.25 17.98
C PRO A 129 31.09 40.59 16.61
N THR A 130 30.57 41.81 16.48
CA THR A 130 30.09 42.42 15.25
C THR A 130 31.02 42.06 14.08
N PRO A 131 30.49 41.63 12.91
CA PRO A 131 31.32 41.45 11.73
C PRO A 131 32.01 42.79 11.43
N ALA A 132 33.34 42.80 11.45
CA ALA A 132 34.10 43.99 11.11
C ALA A 132 33.75 44.42 9.67
N PRO A 133 33.55 45.72 9.39
CA PRO A 133 33.31 46.16 8.03
C PRO A 133 34.55 45.90 7.18
N ASP A 134 34.33 45.38 5.98
CA ASP A 134 35.35 45.20 4.95
C ASP A 134 36.14 46.50 4.78
N SER A 135 37.40 46.50 5.21
CA SER A 135 38.33 47.59 4.91
C SER A 135 38.83 47.41 3.47
N THR A 136 38.19 48.14 2.57
CA THR A 136 38.65 48.49 1.21
C THR A 136 40.16 48.77 1.16
N PRO A 137 40.92 48.20 0.19
CA PRO A 137 42.32 48.51 0.02
C PRO A 137 42.50 49.73 -0.90
N ALA A 138 43.26 50.74 -0.45
CA ALA A 138 43.96 51.69 -1.33
C ALA A 138 44.93 52.59 -0.53
N PRO A 139 45.99 53.15 -1.15
CA PRO A 139 46.61 52.83 -2.44
C PRO A 139 47.93 52.03 -2.32
#